data_AF-A0A8X6P0A5-F1
#
_entry.id   AF-A0A8X6P0A5-F1
#
_cell.length_a   1.000
_cell.length_b   1.000
_cell.length_c   1.000
_cell.angle_alpha   90.00
_cell.angle_beta   90.00
_cell.angle_gamma   90.00
#
_symmetry.space_group_name_H-M   'P 1'
#
loop_
_entity.id
_entity.type
_entity.pdbx_description
1 polymer ?
#
loop_
_entity_poly.entity_id
_entity_poly.type
_entity_poly.pdbx_seq_one_letter_code
_entity_poly.pdbx_strand_id
1 'polypeptide(L)'
;MEEIGITVIEKDDVIGDQRPTGHIQAPSPDDFDIDDLYTKYKKLQRQLEFLEVQEEYIKDEQKNLKKEYLHAQEEVKRIQSVPLVIGQFLEAVDPNTGIVGSTT
;
A
#
# COMPACT_ATOMS: atom_id res chain seq x y z
N MET A 1 0.88 -10.96 -2.61
CA MET A 1 0.49 -9.63 -2.13
C MET A 1 1.35 -9.37 -0.93
N GLU A 2 2.38 -8.55 -1.09
CA GLU A 2 3.38 -8.30 -0.07
C GLU A 2 2.76 -7.44 1.03
N GLU A 3 2.62 -8.03 2.22
CA GLU A 3 2.17 -7.33 3.41
C GLU A 3 3.24 -6.32 3.83
N ILE A 4 2.88 -5.04 3.86
CA ILE A 4 3.76 -3.98 4.37
C ILE A 4 3.75 -4.10 5.90
N GLY A 5 4.79 -4.73 6.42
CA GLY A 5 5.01 -4.93 7.85
C GLY A 5 5.28 -3.62 8.57
N ILE A 6 4.33 -3.22 9.42
CA ILE A 6 4.59 -2.27 10.51
C ILE A 6 4.88 -3.10 11.75
N THR A 7 6.15 -3.43 11.99
CA THR A 7 6.58 -4.01 13.26
C THR A 7 6.66 -2.90 14.30
N VAL A 8 5.69 -2.86 15.21
CA VAL A 8 5.77 -2.04 16.41
C VAL A 8 6.83 -2.67 17.31
N ILE A 9 7.95 -1.97 17.49
CA ILE A 9 9.01 -2.36 18.44
C ILE A 9 8.49 -2.01 19.83
N GLU A 10 7.96 -3.00 20.55
CA GLU A 10 7.73 -2.89 21.99
C GLU A 10 9.10 -2.96 22.69
N LYS A 11 9.50 -1.85 23.32
CA LYS A 11 10.63 -1.83 24.24
C LYS A 11 10.16 -2.48 25.55
N ASP A 12 10.58 -3.71 25.77
CA ASP A 12 10.54 -4.35 27.08
C ASP A 12 11.57 -3.67 28.00
N ASP A 13 11.12 -2.75 28.85
CA ASP A 13 11.88 -2.32 30.02
C ASP A 13 11.75 -3.41 31.09
N VAL A 14 12.73 -4.31 31.11
CA VAL A 14 12.91 -5.30 32.17
C VAL A 14 13.46 -4.61 33.42
N ILE A 15 12.60 -4.41 34.42
CA ILE A 15 13.02 -4.17 35.82
C ILE A 15 12.37 -5.24 36.69
N GLY A 16 13.22 -6.04 37.33
CA GLY A 16 12.82 -7.21 38.09
C GLY A 16 12.25 -6.94 39.49
N ASP A 17 11.63 -8.02 39.97
CA ASP A 17 11.58 -8.49 41.36
C ASP A 17 10.56 -7.86 42.31
N GLN A 18 9.45 -8.57 42.53
CA GLN A 18 9.12 -9.28 43.79
C GLN A 18 7.63 -9.64 43.79
N ARG A 19 7.29 -10.89 44.14
CA ARG A 19 5.91 -11.30 44.44
C ARG A 19 5.55 -10.87 45.86
N PRO A 20 4.44 -10.14 46.07
CA PRO A 20 3.64 -10.31 47.26
C PRO A 20 2.31 -10.96 46.90
N THR A 21 1.99 -12.01 47.65
CA THR A 21 0.68 -12.63 47.72
C THR A 21 -0.41 -11.59 47.99
N GLY A 22 -1.30 -11.37 47.02
CA GLY A 22 -2.48 -10.52 47.15
C GLY A 22 -3.51 -10.96 46.13
N HIS A 23 -4.78 -11.05 46.54
CA HIS A 23 -5.91 -11.45 45.70
C HIS A 23 -5.84 -10.84 44.30
N ILE A 24 -5.91 -11.69 43.26
CA ILE A 24 -6.18 -11.23 41.89
C ILE A 24 -7.67 -10.85 41.87
N GLN A 25 -7.96 -9.61 42.25
CA GLN A 25 -9.24 -8.97 41.95
C GLN A 25 -9.25 -8.76 40.43
N ALA A 26 -10.27 -9.28 39.72
CA ALA A 26 -10.47 -8.89 38.34
C ALA A 26 -10.61 -7.36 38.28
N PRO A 27 -9.90 -6.66 37.38
CA PRO A 27 -9.97 -5.20 37.31
C PRO A 27 -11.42 -4.78 37.10
N SER A 28 -11.88 -3.88 37.96
CA SER A 28 -13.24 -3.32 37.89
C SER A 28 -13.38 -2.53 36.58
N PRO A 29 -14.58 -2.44 35.98
CA PRO A 29 -14.81 -1.58 34.81
C PRO A 29 -14.48 -0.10 35.05
N ASP A 30 -14.39 0.32 36.32
CA ASP A 30 -14.08 1.68 36.74
C ASP A 30 -12.56 1.95 36.92
N ASP A 31 -11.69 0.93 36.80
CA ASP A 31 -10.22 1.06 36.90
C ASP A 31 -9.53 1.43 35.57
N PHE A 32 -10.31 1.62 34.49
CA PHE A 32 -9.75 2.21 33.28
C PHE A 32 -9.58 3.72 33.51
N ASP A 33 -8.36 4.12 33.87
CA ASP A 33 -7.96 5.52 33.98
C ASP A 33 -8.47 6.30 32.77
N ILE A 34 -9.40 7.21 33.02
CA ILE A 34 -10.06 8.05 32.00
C ILE A 34 -9.02 8.79 31.14
N ASP A 35 -7.86 9.11 31.73
CA ASP A 35 -6.72 9.70 31.05
C ASP A 35 -6.07 8.78 30.01
N ASP A 36 -6.01 7.47 30.24
CA ASP A 36 -5.52 6.50 29.23
C ASP A 36 -6.52 6.37 28.09
N LEU A 37 -7.82 6.29 28.41
CA LEU A 37 -8.87 6.19 27.39
C LEU A 37 -8.96 7.47 26.52
N TYR A 38 -8.81 8.64 27.13
CA TYR A 38 -8.76 9.92 26.42
C TYR A 38 -7.50 10.05 25.55
N THR A 39 -6.34 9.62 26.06
CA THR A 39 -5.09 9.61 25.29
C THR A 39 -5.16 8.67 24.11
N LYS A 40 -5.75 7.49 24.30
CA LYS A 40 -6.01 6.51 23.23
C LYS A 40 -6.94 7.07 22.17
N TYR A 41 -8.04 7.70 22.58
CA TYR A 41 -8.97 8.38 21.66
C TYR A 41 -8.26 9.45 20.83
N LYS A 42 -7.44 10.29 21.45
CA LYS A 42 -6.68 11.34 20.73
C LYS A 42 -5.64 10.78 19.76
N LYS A 43 -4.96 9.68 20.12
CA LYS A 43 -4.06 8.96 19.20
C LYS A 43 -4.81 8.40 18.00
N LEU A 44 -5.94 7.74 18.22
CA LEU A 44 -6.80 7.20 17.16
C LEU A 44 -7.37 8.30 16.26
N GLN A 45 -7.80 9.41 16.84
CA GLN A 45 -8.29 10.57 16.10
C GLN A 45 -7.21 11.09 15.13
N ARG A 46 -5.98 11.28 15.62
CA ARG A 46 -4.85 11.72 14.77
C ARG A 46 -4.51 10.70 13.68
N GLN A 47 -4.60 9.40 13.99
CA GLN A 47 -4.37 8.35 13.00
C GLN A 47 -5.45 8.37 11.91
N LEU A 48 -6.69 8.66 12.27
CA LEU A 48 -7.79 8.78 11.32
C LEU A 48 -7.58 9.98 10.40
N GLU A 49 -7.23 11.15 10.96
CA GLU A 49 -6.87 12.34 10.18
C GLU A 49 -5.71 12.08 9.21
N PHE A 50 -4.70 11.31 9.64
CA PHE A 50 -3.59 10.93 8.78
C PHE A 50 -4.02 10.02 7.62
N LEU A 51 -4.89 9.05 7.89
CA LEU A 51 -5.43 8.14 6.86
C LEU A 51 -6.31 8.87 5.86
N GLU A 52 -7.09 9.86 6.30
CA GLU A 52 -7.92 10.68 5.42
C GLU A 52 -7.07 11.45 4.39
N VAL A 53 -5.96 12.05 4.84
CA VAL A 53 -5.00 12.73 3.95
C VAL A 53 -4.36 11.74 2.97
N GLN A 54 -3.99 10.54 3.44
CA GLN A 54 -3.46 9.50 2.54
C GLN A 54 -4.48 9.05 1.51
N GLU A 55 -5.75 8.91 1.90
CA GLU A 55 -6.82 8.50 1.00
C GLU A 55 -7.03 9.56 -0.10
N GLU A 56 -7.05 10.84 0.26
CA GLU A 56 -7.15 11.93 -0.72
C GLU A 56 -5.95 11.93 -1.67
N TYR A 57 -4.73 11.78 -1.13
CA TYR A 57 -3.52 11.70 -1.95
C TYR A 57 -3.56 10.54 -2.95
N ILE A 58 -3.98 9.35 -2.50
CA ILE A 58 -4.11 8.18 -3.39
C ILE A 58 -5.16 8.42 -4.47
N LYS A 59 -6.29 9.07 -4.13
CA LYS A 59 -7.33 9.41 -5.13
C LYS A 59 -6.79 10.33 -6.22
N ASP A 60 -5.98 11.31 -5.86
CA ASP A 60 -5.38 12.22 -6.83
C ASP A 60 -4.28 11.56 -7.64
N GLU A 61 -3.45 10.73 -7.01
CA GLU A 61 -2.41 9.97 -7.70
C GLU A 61 -3.02 8.99 -8.72
N GLN A 62 -4.14 8.34 -8.39
CA GLN A 62 -4.88 7.51 -9.35
C GLN A 62 -5.39 8.30 -10.56
N LYS A 63 -5.80 9.56 -10.38
CA LYS A 63 -6.21 10.42 -11.50
C LYS A 63 -5.01 10.77 -12.38
N ASN A 64 -3.87 11.09 -11.76
CA ASN A 64 -2.62 11.35 -12.49
C ASN A 64 -2.19 10.13 -13.30
N LEU A 65 -2.20 8.94 -12.69
CA LEU A 65 -1.82 7.71 -13.36
C LEU A 65 -2.75 7.38 -14.54
N LYS A 66 -4.06 7.65 -14.42
CA LYS A 66 -5.00 7.53 -15.55
C LYS A 66 -4.66 8.49 -16.69
N LYS A 67 -4.23 9.71 -16.38
CA LYS A 67 -3.83 10.69 -17.38
C LYS A 67 -2.54 10.26 -18.08
N GLU A 68 -1.53 9.84 -17.33
CA GLU A 68 -0.28 9.32 -17.89
C GLU A 68 -0.51 8.05 -18.71
N TYR A 69 -1.41 7.18 -18.29
CA TYR A 69 -1.81 6.00 -19.07
C TYR A 69 -2.35 6.39 -20.45
N LEU A 70 -3.21 7.41 -20.54
CA LEU A 70 -3.69 7.91 -21.84
C LEU A 70 -2.56 8.49 -22.68
N HIS A 71 -1.65 9.26 -22.09
CA HIS A 71 -0.49 9.78 -22.79
C HIS A 71 0.43 8.66 -23.31
N ALA A 72 0.67 7.63 -22.51
CA ALA A 72 1.44 6.46 -22.94
C ALA A 72 0.76 5.71 -24.10
N GLN A 73 -0.58 5.59 -24.08
CA GLN A 73 -1.33 5.03 -25.22
C GLN A 73 -1.18 5.86 -26.50
N GLU A 74 -1.12 7.19 -26.40
CA GLU A 74 -0.88 8.07 -27.55
C GLU A 74 0.53 7.88 -28.12
N GLU A 75 1.54 7.70 -27.27
CA GLU A 75 2.91 7.40 -27.71
C GLU A 75 3.00 6.05 -28.44
N VAL A 76 2.26 5.02 -28.01
CA VAL A 76 2.18 3.74 -28.75
C VAL A 76 1.63 3.95 -30.16
N LYS A 77 0.58 4.78 -30.31
CA LYS A 77 0.03 5.11 -31.64
C LYS A 77 1.03 5.89 -32.50
N ARG A 78 1.88 6.72 -31.89
CA ARG A 78 2.94 7.44 -32.60
C ARG A 78 3.96 6.48 -33.23
N ILE A 79 4.38 5.44 -32.50
CA ILE A 79 5.31 4.43 -33.03
C ILE A 79 4.67 3.64 -34.18
N GLN A 80 3.35 3.44 -34.14
CA GLN A 80 2.58 2.81 -35.21
C GLN A 80 2.33 3.71 -36.44
N SER A 81 2.88 4.92 -36.46
CA SER A 81 2.76 5.81 -37.62
C SER A 81 3.65 5.38 -38.80
N VAL A 82 3.25 5.77 -40.00
CA VAL A 82 3.85 5.41 -41.30
C VAL A 82 5.24 6.08 -41.45
N PRO A 83 6.26 5.47 -42.11
CA PRO A 83 6.26 4.20 -42.83
C PRO A 83 6.67 3.00 -41.97
N LEU A 84 5.86 1.94 -42.04
CA LEU A 84 6.11 0.64 -41.43
C LEU A 84 6.54 -0.36 -42.51
N VAL A 85 7.38 -1.32 -42.15
CA VAL A 85 7.76 -2.45 -43.02
C VAL A 85 6.85 -3.64 -42.69
N ILE A 86 6.29 -4.28 -43.72
CA ILE A 86 5.41 -5.44 -43.56
C ILE A 86 6.27 -6.69 -43.34
N GLY A 87 6.06 -7.37 -42.21
CA GLY A 87 6.60 -8.70 -41.94
C GLY A 87 5.53 -9.79 -41.96
N GLN A 88 5.97 -11.04 -41.92
CA GLN A 88 5.14 -12.23 -41.80
C GLN A 88 5.26 -12.83 -40.39
N PHE A 89 4.13 -13.11 -39.75
CA PHE A 89 4.11 -13.82 -38.47
C PHE A 89 4.33 -15.33 -38.67
N LEU A 90 5.19 -15.94 -37.85
CA LEU A 90 5.56 -17.35 -37.96
C LEU A 90 5.02 -18.16 -36.77
N GLU A 91 5.42 -17.82 -35.55
CA GLU A 91 5.13 -18.59 -34.34
C GLU A 91 5.02 -17.69 -33.11
N ALA A 92 4.12 -18.04 -32.18
CA ALA A 92 4.02 -17.40 -30.87
C ALA A 92 4.93 -18.13 -29.86
N VAL A 93 5.76 -17.37 -29.14
CA VAL A 93 6.60 -17.91 -28.06
C VAL A 93 5.88 -17.75 -26.71
N ASP A 94 5.28 -16.58 -26.49
CA ASP A 94 4.59 -16.18 -25.26
C ASP A 94 3.36 -15.31 -25.58
N PRO A 95 2.47 -15.01 -24.61
CA PRO A 95 1.27 -14.20 -24.84
C PRO A 95 1.52 -12.83 -25.50
N ASN A 96 2.70 -12.25 -25.30
CA ASN A 96 3.06 -10.92 -25.82
C ASN A 96 4.28 -10.93 -26.76
N THR A 97 4.82 -12.11 -27.10
CA THR A 97 6.07 -12.22 -27.87
C THR A 97 5.95 -13.31 -28.94
N GLY A 98 6.41 -13.01 -30.16
CA GLY A 98 6.41 -13.95 -31.27
C GLY A 98 7.54 -13.70 -32.26
N ILE A 99 7.79 -14.70 -33.11
CA ILE A 99 8.81 -14.65 -34.15
C ILE A 99 8.18 -14.15 -35.45
N VAL A 100 8.82 -13.16 -36.08
CA VAL A 100 8.40 -12.57 -37.36
C VAL A 100 9.53 -12.64 -38.38
N GLY A 101 9.18 -12.91 -39.65
CA GLY A 101 10.09 -12.85 -40.79
C GLY A 101 9.89 -11.54 -41.56
N SER A 102 10.96 -10.82 -41.89
CA SER A 102 10.86 -9.59 -42.69
C SER A 102 10.74 -9.93 -44.18
N THR A 103 9.72 -9.40 -44.84
CA THR A 103 9.64 -9.35 -46.31
C THR A 103 10.20 -8.00 -46.75
N THR A 104 11.30 -8.01 -47.50
CA THR A 104 11.85 -6.81 -48.17
C THR A 104 10.93 -6.32 -49.28
#